data_AF-A0A963CXZ4-F1
#
_entry.id   AF-A0A963CXZ4-F1
#
_cell.length_a   1.000
_cell.length_b   1.000
_cell.length_c   1.000
_cell.angle_alpha   90.00
_cell.angle_beta   90.00
_cell.angle_gamma   90.00
#
_symmetry.space_group_name_H-M   'P 1'
#
loop_
_entity.id
_entity.type
_entity.pdbx_description
1 polymer ?
#
loop_
_entity_poly.entity_id
_entity_poly.type
_entity_poly.pdbx_seq_one_letter_code
_entity_poly.pdbx_strand_id
1 'polypeptide(L)' 'MESLYLLIPLSVLLVFVIGIVFWWSVRSGQFDDLEGPAYRVLMDDDRPPQAGDERRRAAEPEEKLYDE' A
#
# COMPACT_ATOMS: atom_id res chain seq x y z
N MET A 1 39.27 3.56 -24.22
CA MET A 1 39.30 4.80 -23.41
C MET A 1 38.12 5.73 -23.70
N GLU A 2 37.51 5.68 -24.87
CA GLU A 2 36.37 6.56 -25.23
C GLU A 2 35.11 6.33 -24.38
N SER A 3 34.82 5.07 -24.02
CA SER A 3 33.64 4.73 -23.21
C SER A 3 33.63 5.36 -21.82
N LEU A 4 34.81 5.60 -21.22
CA LEU A 4 34.92 6.26 -19.91
C LEU A 4 34.36 7.68 -19.94
N TYR A 5 34.54 8.41 -21.05
CA TYR A 5 34.01 9.77 -21.20
C TYR A 5 32.49 9.82 -21.23
N LEU A 6 31.83 8.72 -21.60
CA LEU A 6 30.37 8.60 -21.56
C LEU A 6 29.88 8.03 -20.22
N LEU A 7 30.58 7.03 -19.68
CA LEU A 7 30.22 6.33 -18.45
C LEU A 7 30.36 7.22 -17.20
N ILE A 8 31.38 8.08 -17.14
CA ILE A 8 31.59 8.99 -16.00
C ILE A 8 30.41 9.97 -15.82
N PRO A 9 30.01 10.78 -16.83
CA PRO A 9 28.88 11.69 -16.65
C PRO A 9 27.55 10.95 -16.46
N LEU A 10 27.35 9.80 -17.13
CA LEU A 10 26.16 8.98 -16.96
C LEU A 10 26.03 8.46 -15.52
N SER A 11 27.12 7.98 -14.92
CA SER A 11 27.13 7.50 -13.54
C SER A 11 26.90 8.63 -12.54
N VAL A 12 27.50 9.81 -12.75
CA VAL A 12 27.24 11.00 -11.91
C VAL A 12 25.77 11.38 -11.98
N LEU A 13 25.19 11.44 -13.18
CA LEU A 13 23.76 11.71 -13.37
C LEU A 13 22.89 10.69 -12.61
N LEU A 14 23.22 9.40 -12.73
CA LEU A 14 22.49 8.32 -12.06
C LEU A 14 22.53 8.48 -10.53
N VAL A 15 23.70 8.78 -9.97
CA VAL A 15 23.86 9.02 -8.53
C VAL A 15 23.01 10.22 -8.08
N PHE A 16 22.99 11.30 -8.85
CA PHE A 16 22.13 12.46 -8.56
C PHE A 16 20.64 12.10 -8.60
N VAL A 17 20.20 11.37 -9.62
CA VAL A 17 18.80 10.93 -9.75
C VAL A 17 18.40 10.07 -8.56
N ILE A 18 19.22 9.06 -8.21
CA ILE A 18 18.97 8.20 -7.05
C ILE A 18 18.93 9.04 -5.76
N GLY A 19 19.87 9.98 -5.59
CA GLY A 19 19.91 10.87 -4.43
C GLY A 19 18.65 11.72 -4.28
N ILE A 20 18.15 12.31 -5.38
CA ILE A 20 16.91 13.11 -5.38
C ILE A 20 15.71 12.25 -5.03
N VAL A 21 15.56 11.09 -5.67
CA VAL A 21 14.45 10.16 -5.41
C VAL A 21 14.49 9.66 -3.97
N PHE A 22 15.66 9.31 -3.46
CA PHE A 22 15.84 8.87 -2.09
C PHE A 22 15.49 9.97 -1.08
N TRP A 23 16.00 11.19 -1.29
CA TRP A 23 15.64 12.34 -0.44
C TRP A 23 14.13 12.59 -0.44
N TRP A 24 13.50 12.56 -1.62
CA TRP A 24 12.06 12.72 -1.75
C TRP A 24 11.29 11.62 -1.01
N SER A 25 11.72 10.36 -1.14
CA SER A 25 11.11 9.21 -0.44
C SER A 25 11.17 9.36 1.08
N VAL A 26 12.33 9.75 1.62
CA VAL A 26 12.51 10.00 3.06
C VAL A 26 11.60 11.12 3.54
N ARG A 27 11.48 12.23 2.78
CA ARG A 27 10.60 13.34 3.16
C ARG A 27 9.11 13.01 3.02
N SER A 28 8.74 12.13 2.09
CA SER A 28 7.35 11.72 1.87
C SER A 28 6.82 10.74 2.91
N GLY A 29 7.62 10.34 3.91
CA GLY A 29 7.15 9.51 5.03
C GLY A 29 6.77 8.09 4.63
N GLN A 30 7.25 7.57 3.49
CA GLN A 30 6.96 6.20 3.06
C GLN A 30 7.46 5.12 4.04
N PHE A 31 8.34 5.49 4.97
CA PHE A 31 8.82 4.58 6.01
C PHE A 31 7.89 4.51 7.23
N ASP A 32 6.94 5.43 7.38
CA ASP A 32 6.03 5.47 8.53
C ASP A 32 4.88 4.45 8.41
N ASP A 33 4.57 3.98 7.20
CA ASP A 33 3.49 3.00 6.95
C ASP A 33 3.95 1.52 7.05
N LEU A 34 5.21 1.27 7.39
CA LEU A 34 5.72 -0.10 7.65
C LEU A 34 5.23 -0.69 8.98
N GLU A 35 4.71 0.13 9.89
CA GLU A 35 4.22 -0.31 11.21
C GLU A 35 2.78 -0.87 11.15
N GLY A 36 1.98 -0.45 10.17
CA GLY A 36 0.55 -0.79 10.05
C GLY A 36 0.22 -2.26 9.68
N PRO A 37 1.01 -2.95 8.82
CA PRO A 37 0.77 -4.35 8.49
C PRO A 37 1.21 -5.34 9.58
N ALA A 38 2.30 -5.05 10.28
CA ALA A 38 2.85 -5.93 11.32
C ALA A 38 1.88 -6.11 12.50
N TYR A 39 1.18 -5.03 12.88
CA TYR A 39 0.17 -5.08 13.94
C TYR A 39 -1.06 -5.93 13.57
N ARG A 40 -1.45 -5.97 12.28
CA ARG A 40 -2.60 -6.76 11.82
C ARG A 40 -2.30 -8.26 11.83
N VAL A 41 -1.10 -8.67 11.40
CA VAL A 41 -0.68 -10.08 11.41
C VAL A 41 -0.60 -10.64 12.84
N LEU A 42 -0.17 -9.83 13.82
CA LEU A 42 -0.10 -10.25 15.23
C LEU A 42 -1.47 -10.29 15.93
N MET A 43 -2.46 -9.52 15.45
CA MET A 43 -3.76 -9.32 16.10
C MET A 43 -4.93 -10.05 15.41
N ASP A 44 -4.70 -10.66 14.24
CA ASP A 44 -5.71 -11.41 13.47
C ASP A 44 -5.84 -12.88 13.90
N ASP A 45 -4.89 -13.45 14.67
CA ASP A 45 -4.98 -14.84 15.15
C ASP A 45 -5.97 -15.02 16.33
N ASP A 46 -6.34 -13.93 17.02
CA ASP A 46 -7.16 -13.99 18.25
C ASP A 46 -8.63 -13.57 18.06
N ARG A 47 -9.07 -13.26 16.82
CA ARG A 47 -10.46 -12.83 16.58
C ARG A 47 -11.27 -14.00 16.02
N PRO A 48 -12.22 -14.56 16.78
CA PRO A 48 -13.18 -15.48 16.20
C PRO A 48 -13.94 -14.76 15.07
N PRO A 49 -14.30 -15.45 13.97
CA PRO A 49 -15.10 -14.86 12.90
C PRO A 49 -16.35 -14.25 13.53
N GLN A 50 -16.51 -12.93 13.41
CA GLN A 50 -17.71 -12.27 13.90
C GLN A 50 -18.87 -12.76 13.04
N ALA A 51 -19.71 -13.62 13.63
CA ALA A 51 -20.96 -14.13 13.08
C ALA A 51 -22.04 -13.03 12.97
N GLY A 52 -21.71 -11.94 12.29
CA GLY A 52 -22.56 -10.77 12.10
C GLY A 52 -22.82 -10.41 10.64
N ASP A 53 -21.93 -10.79 9.72
CA ASP A 53 -22.02 -10.34 8.33
C ASP A 53 -22.95 -11.20 7.44
N GLU A 54 -23.35 -12.39 7.91
CA GLU A 54 -24.33 -13.22 7.21
C GLU A 54 -25.78 -12.70 7.37
N ARG A 55 -26.08 -11.94 8.43
CA ARG A 55 -27.43 -11.38 8.66
C ARG A 55 -27.79 -10.25 7.70
N ARG A 56 -26.80 -9.59 7.09
CA ARG A 56 -27.04 -8.49 6.14
C ARG A 56 -27.30 -8.96 4.72
N ARG A 57 -26.93 -10.20 4.36
CA ARG A 57 -27.26 -10.82 3.06
C ARG A 57 -28.55 -11.64 3.06
N ALA A 58 -29.02 -12.11 4.22
CA ALA A 58 -30.27 -12.88 4.33
C ALA A 58 -31.52 -12.03 4.62
N ALA A 59 -31.37 -10.73 4.88
CA ALA A 59 -32.47 -9.83 5.26
C ALA A 59 -32.95 -8.92 4.13
N GLU A 60 -32.70 -9.28 2.87
CA GLU A 60 -33.37 -8.63 1.74
C GLU A 60 -34.13 -9.65 0.87
N PRO A 61 -35.20 -10.31 1.40
CA PRO A 61 -36.23 -10.89 0.58
C PRO A 61 -37.33 -9.84 0.32
N GLU A 62 -37.50 -9.47 -0.96
CA GLU A 62 -38.78 -9.10 -1.59
C GLU A 62 -39.80 -8.27 -0.78
N GLU A 63 -39.53 -6.98 -0.55
CA GLU A 63 -40.61 -6.03 -0.21
C GLU A 63 -40.49 -4.74 -1.02
N LYS A 64 -40.48 -4.88 -2.35
CA LYS A 64 -40.78 -3.80 -3.31
C LYS A 64 -41.61 -4.31 -4.48
N LEU A 65 -42.65 -5.09 -4.17
CA LEU A 65 -43.74 -5.36 -5.09
C LEU A 65 -45.03 -5.11 -4.29
N TYR A 66 -45.92 -4.27 -4.82
CA TYR A 66 -47.16 -3.76 -4.23
C TYR A 66 -47.02 -2.48 -3.40
N ASP A 67 -46.62 -1.40 -4.05
CA ASP A 67 -47.07 -0.04 -3.70
C ASP A 67 -47.39 0.71 -5.00
N GLU A 68 -48.51 0.33 -5.63
CA GLU A 68 -49.42 1.19 -6.43
C GLU A 68 -50.80 0.50 -6.58
#